data_AF-A0A5E5QPY7-F1
#
_entry.id   AF-A0A5E5QPY7-F1
#
_cell.length_a   1.000
_cell.length_b   1.000
_cell.length_c   1.000
_cell.angle_alpha   90.00
_cell.angle_beta   90.00
_cell.angle_gamma   90.00
#
_symmetry.space_group_name_H-M   'P 1'
#
loop_
_entity.id
_entity.type
_entity.pdbx_description
1 polymer ?
#
loop_
_entity_poly.entity_id
_entity_poly.type
_entity_poly.pdbx_seq_one_letter_code
_entity_poly.pdbx_strand_id
1 'polypeptide(L)'
;MLLDYLKSLPKKRQNKITEFGLSLFELKEIGEYFGFQVYVVKIPFQGLVKANRPALVYIENENFKHFVVFRGFKKGKVFLADPSLGNRSILPKDFINLWKGTTALFLVSKKEKNLNILDIHNKELTFPQYQTIKNMLK
;
A
#
# COMPACT_ATOMS: atom_id res chain seq x y z
N MET A 1 4.33 -19.53 -7.25
CA MET A 1 3.66 -19.03 -6.03
C MET A 1 2.42 -18.19 -6.36
N LEU A 2 2.52 -16.93 -6.80
CA LEU A 2 1.36 -16.08 -7.17
C LEU A 2 0.79 -16.43 -8.54
N LEU A 3 1.66 -16.67 -9.53
CA LEU A 3 1.21 -17.04 -10.86
C LEU A 3 0.42 -18.36 -10.86
N ASP A 4 0.79 -19.30 -9.97
CA ASP A 4 0.09 -20.57 -9.80
C ASP A 4 -1.31 -20.35 -9.20
N TYR A 5 -1.43 -19.47 -8.20
CA TYR A 5 -2.73 -19.04 -7.69
C TYR A 5 -3.59 -18.45 -8.81
N LEU A 6 -3.07 -17.49 -9.57
CA LEU A 6 -3.83 -16.86 -10.66
C LEU A 6 -4.26 -17.88 -11.73
N LYS A 7 -3.39 -18.82 -12.09
CA LYS A 7 -3.71 -19.91 -13.04
C LYS A 7 -4.76 -20.87 -12.50
N SER A 8 -4.89 -21.02 -11.18
CA SER A 8 -5.90 -21.88 -10.55
C SER A 8 -7.32 -21.30 -10.58
N LEU A 9 -7.46 -19.98 -10.78
CA LEU A 9 -8.76 -19.32 -10.81
C LEU A 9 -9.57 -19.68 -12.08
N PRO A 10 -10.91 -19.60 -12.06
CA PRO A 10 -11.72 -19.77 -13.27
C PRO A 10 -11.32 -18.77 -14.38
N LYS A 11 -11.36 -19.18 -15.65
CA LYS A 11 -10.95 -18.37 -16.81
C LYS A 11 -11.60 -16.97 -16.84
N LYS A 12 -12.89 -16.89 -16.51
CA LYS A 12 -13.63 -15.62 -16.39
C LYS A 12 -13.00 -14.66 -15.39
N ARG A 13 -12.54 -15.18 -14.25
CA ARG A 13 -11.90 -14.40 -13.18
C ARG A 13 -10.49 -13.99 -13.57
N GLN A 14 -9.73 -14.88 -14.20
CA GLN A 14 -8.41 -14.54 -14.77
C GLN A 14 -8.51 -13.37 -15.75
N ASN A 15 -9.45 -13.44 -16.70
CA ASN A 15 -9.66 -12.38 -17.69
C ASN A 15 -9.99 -11.04 -17.02
N LYS A 16 -10.87 -11.05 -16.01
CA LYS A 16 -11.22 -9.85 -15.26
C LYS A 16 -10.00 -9.23 -14.54
N ILE A 17 -9.16 -10.04 -13.90
CA ILE A 17 -7.95 -9.55 -13.22
C ILE A 17 -6.94 -9.00 -14.24
N THR A 18 -6.80 -9.64 -15.39
CA THR A 18 -5.91 -9.16 -16.46
C THR A 18 -6.39 -7.83 -17.03
N GLU A 19 -7.70 -7.64 -17.18
CA GLU A 19 -8.30 -6.43 -17.77
C GLU A 19 -8.37 -5.26 -16.79
N PHE A 20 -8.77 -5.51 -15.54
CA PHE A 20 -9.06 -4.45 -14.55
C PHE A 20 -8.06 -4.37 -13.39
N GLY A 21 -7.10 -5.28 -13.33
CA GLY A 21 -6.19 -5.42 -12.19
C GLY A 21 -6.83 -6.11 -10.99
N LEU A 22 -6.11 -6.08 -9.87
CA LEU A 22 -6.53 -6.71 -8.62
C LEU A 22 -7.35 -5.74 -7.75
N SER A 23 -8.49 -6.21 -7.27
CA SER A 23 -9.27 -5.53 -6.23
C SER A 23 -8.71 -5.79 -4.82
N LEU A 24 -9.10 -4.97 -3.84
CA LEU A 24 -8.77 -5.23 -2.42
C LEU A 24 -9.28 -6.59 -1.93
N PHE A 25 -10.42 -7.04 -2.46
CA PHE A 25 -10.97 -8.36 -2.13
C PHE A 25 -10.08 -9.48 -2.66
N GLU A 26 -9.58 -9.37 -3.90
CA GLU A 26 -8.64 -10.35 -4.45
C GLU A 26 -7.31 -10.33 -3.72
N LEU A 27 -6.81 -9.14 -3.34
CA LEU A 27 -5.60 -9.02 -2.54
C LEU A 27 -5.76 -9.66 -1.15
N LYS A 28 -6.95 -9.59 -0.56
CA LYS A 28 -7.29 -10.32 0.66
C LYS A 28 -7.19 -11.83 0.46
N GLU A 29 -7.88 -12.38 -0.54
CA GLU A 29 -7.84 -13.81 -0.83
C GLU A 29 -6.42 -14.31 -1.14
N ILE A 30 -5.65 -13.53 -1.89
CA ILE A 30 -4.24 -13.84 -2.19
C ILE A 30 -3.40 -13.91 -0.90
N GLY A 31 -3.55 -12.92 0.00
CA GLY A 31 -2.83 -12.93 1.27
C GLY A 31 -3.21 -14.13 2.15
N GLU A 32 -4.50 -14.46 2.21
CA GLU A 32 -5.01 -15.63 2.93
C GLU A 32 -4.49 -16.94 2.33
N TYR A 33 -4.44 -17.04 1.01
CA TYR A 33 -3.87 -18.19 0.29
C TYR A 33 -2.39 -18.42 0.65
N PHE A 34 -1.62 -17.35 0.86
CA PHE A 34 -0.23 -17.45 1.33
C PHE A 34 -0.07 -17.64 2.84
N GLY A 35 -1.17 -17.84 3.57
CA GLY A 35 -1.15 -18.13 5.00
C GLY A 35 -1.05 -16.91 5.92
N PHE A 36 -1.23 -15.71 5.37
CA PHE A 36 -1.38 -14.50 6.18
C PHE A 36 -2.79 -14.37 6.70
N GLN A 37 -2.95 -13.79 7.88
CA GLN A 37 -4.23 -13.25 8.30
C GLN A 37 -4.37 -11.83 7.75
N VAL A 38 -5.44 -11.58 7.03
CA VAL A 38 -5.65 -10.31 6.31
C VAL A 38 -6.83 -9.56 6.88
N TYR A 39 -6.61 -8.30 7.26
CA TYR A 39 -7.66 -7.42 7.75
C TYR A 39 -7.84 -6.25 6.80
N VAL A 40 -9.05 -6.12 6.24
CA VAL A 40 -9.45 -4.97 5.44
C VAL A 40 -10.36 -4.11 6.30
N VAL A 41 -9.91 -2.91 6.66
CA VAL A 41 -10.64 -2.03 7.59
C VAL A 41 -10.78 -0.63 7.02
N LYS A 42 -11.93 -0.02 7.31
CA LYS A 42 -12.14 1.41 7.08
C LYS A 42 -11.63 2.17 8.30
N ILE A 43 -10.56 2.93 8.15
CA ILE A 43 -9.86 3.60 9.25
C ILE A 43 -9.49 5.04 8.85
N PRO A 44 -9.68 6.05 9.72
CA PRO A 44 -9.20 7.39 9.44
C PRO A 44 -7.67 7.45 9.48
N PHE A 45 -7.08 8.51 8.91
CA PHE A 45 -5.62 8.73 8.90
C PHE A 45 -5.01 8.62 10.31
N GLN A 46 -5.64 9.19 11.32
CA GLN A 46 -5.17 9.08 12.70
C GLN A 46 -5.13 7.63 13.21
N GLY A 47 -6.07 6.80 12.80
CA GLY A 47 -6.06 5.38 13.14
C GLY A 47 -4.95 4.62 12.40
N LEU A 48 -4.68 4.98 11.15
CA LEU A 48 -3.56 4.43 10.38
C LEU A 48 -2.20 4.78 11.03
N VAL A 49 -2.05 6.01 11.51
CA VAL A 49 -0.87 6.46 12.27
C VAL A 49 -0.74 5.68 13.59
N LYS A 50 -1.84 5.53 14.34
CA LYS A 50 -1.86 4.78 15.61
C LYS A 50 -1.56 3.29 15.44
N ALA A 51 -1.98 2.68 14.33
CA ALA A 51 -1.71 1.28 14.04
C ALA A 51 -0.21 0.97 13.93
N ASN A 52 0.59 1.98 13.58
CA ASN A 52 2.06 1.97 13.52
C ASN A 52 2.64 0.71 12.87
N ARG A 53 2.04 0.29 11.77
CA ARG A 53 2.43 -0.91 11.03
C ARG A 53 2.20 -0.68 9.52
N PRO A 54 2.92 -1.41 8.66
CA PRO A 54 2.70 -1.30 7.23
C PRO A 54 1.29 -1.70 6.83
N ALA A 55 0.71 -0.96 5.88
CA ALA A 55 -0.62 -1.21 5.35
C ALA A 55 -0.64 -0.99 3.85
N LEU A 56 -1.35 -1.84 3.12
CA LEU A 56 -1.66 -1.61 1.71
C LEU A 56 -2.83 -0.64 1.62
N VAL A 57 -2.64 0.47 0.91
CA VAL A 57 -3.65 1.52 0.73
C VAL A 57 -3.81 1.82 -0.76
N TYR A 58 -5.04 2.13 -1.16
CA TYR A 58 -5.35 2.54 -2.53
C TYR A 58 -5.26 4.07 -2.63
N ILE A 59 -4.40 4.58 -3.49
CA ILE A 59 -4.31 6.03 -3.75
C ILE A 59 -4.77 6.33 -5.16
N GLU A 60 -5.44 7.47 -5.30
CA GLU A 60 -6.04 7.92 -6.55
C GLU A 60 -5.78 9.42 -6.76
N ASN A 61 -5.21 9.73 -7.92
CA ASN A 61 -5.26 11.05 -8.55
C ASN A 61 -5.73 10.91 -10.00
N GLU A 62 -5.89 12.03 -10.70
CA GLU A 62 -6.42 12.07 -12.08
C GLU A 62 -5.69 11.14 -13.06
N ASN A 63 -4.39 10.90 -12.85
CA ASN A 63 -3.53 10.13 -13.76
C ASN A 63 -2.97 8.84 -13.13
N PHE A 64 -3.30 8.55 -11.86
CA PHE A 64 -2.58 7.55 -11.08
C PHE A 64 -3.53 6.88 -10.08
N LYS A 65 -3.88 5.63 -10.39
CA LYS A 65 -4.75 4.77 -9.58
C LYS A 65 -4.02 3.48 -9.29
N HIS A 66 -3.53 3.31 -8.07
CA HIS A 66 -2.80 2.08 -7.72
C HIS A 66 -2.69 1.89 -6.20
N PHE A 67 -2.20 0.71 -5.84
CA PHE A 67 -1.93 0.35 -4.47
C PHE A 67 -0.50 0.72 -4.09
N VAL A 68 -0.35 1.34 -2.93
CA VAL A 68 0.94 1.63 -2.30
C VAL A 68 0.98 1.06 -0.89
N VAL A 69 2.19 0.79 -0.40
CA VAL A 69 2.38 0.38 0.98
C VAL A 69 2.64 1.64 1.82
N PHE A 70 1.68 2.00 2.66
CA PHE A 70 1.93 2.92 3.77
C PHE A 70 2.86 2.22 4.76
N ARG A 71 4.05 2.77 4.98
CA ARG A 71 5.04 2.20 5.90
C ARG A 71 4.93 2.79 7.31
N GLY A 72 4.52 4.05 7.40
CA GLY A 72 4.36 4.72 8.68
C GLY A 72 4.33 6.24 8.57
N PHE A 73 4.16 6.89 9.72
CA PHE A 73 4.22 8.33 9.87
C PHE A 73 5.32 8.69 10.87
N LYS A 74 6.30 9.48 10.43
CA LYS A 74 7.47 9.85 11.24
C LYS A 74 7.98 11.23 10.86
N LYS A 75 8.42 12.02 11.85
CA LYS A 75 8.93 13.40 11.66
C LYS A 75 8.00 14.28 10.79
N GLY A 76 6.69 14.18 10.99
CA GLY A 76 5.72 14.99 10.24
C GLY A 76 5.48 14.57 8.79
N LYS A 77 6.02 13.43 8.34
CA LYS A 77 5.87 12.92 6.98
C LYS A 77 5.30 11.51 6.95
N VAL A 78 4.55 11.21 5.91
CA VAL A 78 4.04 9.87 5.58
C VAL A 78 5.04 9.18 4.66
N PHE A 79 5.48 7.99 5.03
CA PHE A 79 6.39 7.16 4.25
C PHE A 79 5.59 6.12 3.46
N LEU A 80 5.83 6.09 2.15
CA LEU A 80 5.18 5.20 1.20
C LEU A 80 6.23 4.37 0.46
N ALA A 81 5.94 3.10 0.23
CA ALA A 81 6.62 2.30 -0.78
C ALA A 81 5.68 2.11 -1.97
N ASP A 82 6.06 2.71 -3.10
CA ASP A 82 5.30 2.73 -4.34
C ASP A 82 5.95 1.77 -5.35
N PRO A 83 5.26 0.75 -5.88
CA PRO A 83 5.84 -0.19 -6.83
C PRO A 83 6.40 0.47 -8.10
N SER A 84 5.83 1.61 -8.51
CA SER A 84 6.22 2.31 -9.74
C SER A 84 7.29 3.38 -9.51
N LEU A 85 7.28 4.01 -8.33
CA LEU A 85 8.12 5.18 -8.02
C LEU A 85 9.17 4.93 -6.92
N GLY A 86 9.16 3.75 -6.30
CA GLY A 86 10.02 3.40 -5.18
C GLY A 86 9.57 3.99 -3.84
N ASN A 87 10.50 4.05 -2.89
CA ASN A 87 10.24 4.59 -1.55
C ASN A 87 10.24 6.12 -1.57
N ARG A 88 9.16 6.73 -1.08
CA ARG A 88 8.99 8.19 -1.02
C ARG A 88 8.34 8.67 0.27
N SER A 89 8.50 9.95 0.57
CA SER A 89 7.85 10.61 1.71
C SER A 89 7.04 11.81 1.26
N ILE A 90 5.79 11.93 1.72
CA ILE A 90 4.90 13.06 1.40
C ILE A 90 4.31 13.69 2.68
N LEU A 91 3.71 14.89 2.57
CA LEU A 91 3.06 15.54 3.70
C LEU A 91 1.73 14.82 3.96
N PRO A 92 1.27 14.80 5.22
CA PRO A 92 -0.01 14.22 5.59
C PRO A 92 -1.18 14.76 4.76
N LYS A 93 -1.22 16.08 4.53
CA LYS A 93 -2.27 16.70 3.72
C LYS A 93 -2.35 16.13 2.30
N ASP A 94 -1.20 15.92 1.66
CA ASP A 94 -1.15 15.42 0.30
C ASP A 94 -1.50 13.93 0.28
N PHE A 95 -1.06 13.16 1.28
CA PHE A 95 -1.49 11.78 1.45
C PHE A 95 -3.01 11.65 1.64
N ILE A 96 -3.59 12.47 2.51
CA ILE A 96 -5.05 12.46 2.79
C ILE A 96 -5.84 12.80 1.53
N ASN A 97 -5.36 13.72 0.70
CA ASN A 97 -6.00 14.07 -0.57
C ASN A 97 -5.95 12.92 -1.59
N LEU A 98 -4.86 12.15 -1.61
CA LEU A 98 -4.68 11.00 -2.50
C LEU A 98 -5.40 9.74 -2.03
N TRP A 99 -5.49 9.54 -0.71
CA TRP A 99 -6.13 8.36 -0.09
C TRP A 99 -7.65 8.54 -0.02
N LYS A 100 -8.28 8.54 -1.20
CA LYS A 100 -9.71 8.82 -1.42
C LYS A 100 -10.68 7.78 -0.86
N GLY A 101 -10.18 6.65 -0.38
CA GLY A 101 -10.98 5.65 0.33
C GLY A 101 -10.21 5.24 1.56
N THR A 102 -10.73 5.55 2.75
CA THR A 102 -10.18 5.26 4.09
C THR A 102 -9.95 3.77 4.37
N THR A 103 -9.91 2.92 3.36
CA THR A 103 -9.71 1.49 3.47
C THR A 103 -8.21 1.19 3.47
N ALA A 104 -7.78 0.44 4.47
CA ALA A 104 -6.44 -0.08 4.59
C ALA A 104 -6.51 -1.60 4.74
N LEU A 105 -5.59 -2.30 4.07
CA LEU A 105 -5.40 -3.73 4.20
C LEU A 105 -4.11 -4.00 5.00
N PHE A 106 -4.25 -4.73 6.09
CA PHE A 106 -3.15 -5.14 6.96
C PHE A 106 -2.90 -6.64 6.81
N LEU A 107 -1.62 -7.00 6.65
CA LEU A 107 -1.17 -8.39 6.69
C LEU A 107 -0.60 -8.69 8.07
N VAL A 108 -1.05 -9.79 8.66
CA VAL A 108 -0.55 -10.31 9.94
C VAL A 108 -0.04 -11.73 9.70
N SER A 109 1.25 -11.95 9.95
CA SER A 109 1.84 -13.27 9.86
C SER A 109 1.52 -14.07 11.13
N LYS A 110 1.09 -15.33 10.99
CA LYS A 110 0.90 -16.25 12.13
C LYS A 110 2.22 -16.65 12.81
N LYS A 111 3.35 -16.51 12.10
CA LYS A 111 4.70 -16.63 12.68
C LYS A 111 5.25 -15.23 12.85
N GLU A 112 5.55 -14.83 14.08
CA GLU A 112 6.26 -13.60 14.39
C GLU A 112 7.63 -13.60 13.69
N LYS A 113 7.67 -13.08 12.47
CA LYS A 113 8.89 -12.60 11.86
C LYS A 113 8.74 -11.09 11.85
N ASN A 114 9.55 -10.41 12.65
CA ASN A 114 9.76 -8.98 12.52
C ASN A 114 10.17 -8.71 11.06
N LEU A 115 9.23 -8.23 10.26
CA LEU A 115 9.46 -7.86 8.86
C LEU A 115 10.14 -6.49 8.84
N ASN A 116 11.40 -6.45 9.27
CA ASN A 116 12.24 -5.24 9.30
C ASN A 116 12.47 -4.62 7.90
N ILE A 117 11.97 -5.27 6.84
CA ILE A 117 12.13 -4.86 5.43
C ILE A 117 11.31 -3.61 5.11
N LEU A 118 10.20 -3.38 5.83
CA LEU A 118 9.32 -2.22 5.62
C LEU A 118 9.55 -1.10 6.64
N ASP A 119 10.45 -1.31 7.60
CA ASP A 119 10.76 -0.30 8.61
C ASP A 119 11.40 0.93 7.98
N ILE A 120 11.05 2.10 8.50
CA ILE A 120 11.59 3.38 8.01
C ILE A 120 13.03 3.52 8.50
N HIS A 121 13.99 3.30 7.61
CA HIS A 121 15.41 3.43 7.92
C HIS A 121 15.82 4.89 8.13
N ASN A 122 16.80 5.13 9.01
CA ASN A 122 17.23 6.48 9.38
C ASN A 122 17.74 7.32 8.19
N LYS A 123 18.32 6.68 7.17
CA LYS A 123 18.75 7.34 5.92
C LYS A 123 17.58 7.96 5.16
N GLU A 124 16.39 7.39 5.25
CA GLU A 124 15.18 7.91 4.60
C GLU A 124 14.61 9.15 5.31
N LEU A 125 14.98 9.36 6.57
CA LEU A 125 14.53 10.53 7.35
C LEU A 125 15.23 11.83 6.91
N THR A 126 16.37 11.74 6.24
CA THR A 126 17.16 12.88 5.77
C THR A 126 16.86 13.27 4.32
N PHE A 127 16.15 12.43 3.55
CA PHE A 127 15.81 12.75 2.15
C PHE A 127 14.56 13.64 2.07
N PRO A 128 14.67 14.88 1.55
CA PRO A 128 13.52 15.72 1.27
C PRO A 128 12.97 15.38 -0.12
N GLN A 129 12.28 14.25 -0.29
CA GLN A 129 11.63 13.93 -1.57
C GLN A 129 10.32 14.70 -1.80
N TYR A 130 10.31 16.02 -1.52
CA TYR A 130 9.17 16.89 -1.83
C TYR A 130 9.21 17.55 -3.21
N GLN A 131 10.28 17.35 -3.98
CA GLN A 131 10.49 18.16 -5.19
C GLN A 131 9.96 17.54 -6.48
N THR A 132 9.57 16.26 -6.51
CA THR A 132 9.23 15.63 -7.80
C THR A 132 7.78 15.85 -8.25
N ILE A 133 6.83 16.17 -7.35
CA ILE A 133 5.42 16.37 -7.75
C ILE A 133 5.23 17.69 -8.50
N LYS A 134 6.06 18.72 -8.24
CA LYS A 134 5.95 20.01 -8.95
C LYS A 134 6.47 19.98 -10.39
N ASN A 135 7.28 18.98 -10.76
CA ASN A 135 7.90 18.86 -12.08
C ASN A 135 7.26 17.79 -12.98
N MET A 136 6.31 17.00 -12.48
CA MET A 136 5.55 16.03 -13.29
C MET A 136 4.12 16.49 -13.64
N LEU A 137 3.72 17.70 -13.22
CA LEU A 137 2.42 18.31 -13.52
C LEU A 137 2.55 19.56 -14.42
N LYS A 138 3.56 19.57 -15.30
CA LYS A 138 3.67 20.51 -16.42
C LYS A 138 3.67 19.74 -17.73
#